data_AF-A0A4Z0H7G1-F1
#
_entry.id   AF-A0A4Z0H7G1-F1
#
_cell.length_a   1.000
_cell.length_b   1.000
_cell.length_c   1.000
_cell.angle_alpha   90.00
_cell.angle_beta   90.00
_cell.angle_gamma   90.00
#
_symmetry.space_group_name_H-M   'P 1'
#
loop_
_entity.id
_entity.type
_entity.pdbx_description
1 polymer ?
#
loop_
_entity_poly.entity_id
_entity_poly.type
_entity_poly.pdbx_seq_one_letter_code
_entity_poly.pdbx_strand_id
1 'polypeptide(L)'
;MSASAASWASTRPSVLALATKLGLSNTTFRRHFADLAKEISAARSNPESAAAAEEHPSPYAILAARNAKLRRTNRSLTEKLRFAAAQIQHLAVDNARLREAFEDSTKVTRIDRTGRPGH
;
A
#
# COMPACT_ATOMS: atom_id res chain seq x y z
N MET A 1 5.20 26.91 -40.06
CA MET A 1 4.87 25.71 -40.86
C MET A 1 5.20 24.51 -39.98
N SER A 2 4.29 24.15 -39.08
CA SER A 2 3.26 23.10 -39.22
C SER A 2 3.79 21.68 -38.98
N ALA A 3 3.54 21.23 -37.75
CA ALA A 3 3.11 19.92 -37.28
C ALA A 3 3.59 18.63 -37.99
N SER A 4 4.24 17.75 -37.22
CA SER A 4 4.06 16.30 -37.35
C SER A 4 3.90 15.66 -35.97
N ALA A 5 2.80 16.02 -35.31
CA ALA A 5 2.27 15.26 -34.19
C ALA A 5 1.44 14.09 -34.73
N ALA A 6 1.65 12.92 -34.13
CA ALA A 6 0.78 11.74 -34.14
C ALA A 6 0.59 10.94 -35.45
N SER A 7 1.40 9.90 -35.60
CA SER A 7 0.97 8.63 -36.23
C SER A 7 1.01 7.44 -35.25
N TRP A 8 1.19 7.67 -33.95
CA TRP A 8 1.47 6.63 -32.96
C TRP A 8 0.27 5.72 -32.59
N ALA A 9 -0.91 5.92 -33.17
CA ALA A 9 -2.14 5.26 -32.75
C ALA A 9 -2.92 4.50 -33.84
N SER A 10 -2.40 4.31 -35.06
CA SER A 10 -3.18 3.67 -36.14
C SER A 10 -2.60 2.39 -36.74
N THR A 11 -1.43 1.91 -36.30
CA THR A 11 -0.88 0.64 -36.79
C THR A 11 -0.70 -0.35 -35.65
N ARG A 12 -1.51 -1.42 -35.64
CA ARG A 12 -1.43 -2.49 -34.63
C ARG A 12 0.02 -2.98 -34.51
N PRO A 13 0.60 -2.99 -33.29
CA PRO A 13 2.01 -3.33 -33.12
C PRO A 13 2.29 -4.73 -33.65
N SER A 14 3.44 -4.91 -34.32
CA SER A 14 3.94 -6.23 -34.73
C SER A 14 5.00 -6.69 -33.76
N VAL A 15 5.14 -8.01 -33.60
CA VAL A 15 6.24 -8.60 -32.81
C VAL A 15 7.59 -8.08 -33.30
N LEU A 16 7.76 -7.92 -34.62
CA LEU A 16 8.96 -7.35 -35.22
C LEU A 16 9.17 -5.88 -34.85
N ALA A 17 8.12 -5.05 -34.90
CA ALA A 17 8.21 -3.63 -34.57
C ALA A 17 8.50 -3.39 -33.08
N LEU A 18 8.06 -4.30 -32.21
CA LEU A 18 8.38 -4.26 -30.79
C LEU A 18 9.83 -4.69 -30.53
N ALA A 19 10.30 -5.74 -31.22
CA ALA A 19 11.69 -6.18 -31.14
C ALA A 19 12.67 -5.08 -31.59
N THR A 20 12.38 -4.40 -32.70
CA THR A 20 13.22 -3.30 -33.21
C THR A 20 13.26 -2.11 -32.25
N LYS A 21 12.13 -1.75 -31.61
CA LYS A 21 12.10 -0.70 -30.59
C LYS A 21 12.93 -1.03 -29.35
N LEU A 22 13.03 -2.30 -29.00
CA LEU A 22 13.81 -2.78 -27.85
C LEU A 22 15.27 -3.08 -28.20
N GLY A 23 15.69 -2.86 -29.45
CA GLY A 23 17.05 -3.17 -29.90
C GLY A 23 17.36 -4.67 -29.92
N LEU A 24 16.33 -5.52 -29.99
CA LEU A 24 16.44 -6.97 -29.99
C LEU A 24 16.18 -7.55 -31.39
N SER A 25 16.83 -8.68 -31.69
CA SER A 25 16.42 -9.48 -32.83
C SER A 25 15.03 -10.08 -32.59
N ASN A 26 14.24 -10.28 -33.66
CA ASN A 26 12.91 -10.88 -33.55
C ASN A 26 12.97 -12.28 -32.89
N THR A 27 13.99 -13.09 -33.20
CA THR A 27 14.16 -14.41 -32.60
C THR A 27 14.48 -14.33 -31.10
N THR A 28 15.35 -13.39 -30.70
CA THR A 28 15.66 -13.11 -29.28
C THR A 28 14.40 -12.66 -28.53
N PHE A 29 13.64 -11.73 -29.11
CA PHE A 29 12.39 -11.26 -28.51
C PHE A 29 11.38 -12.41 -28.32
N ARG A 30 11.18 -13.25 -29.34
CA ARG A 30 10.26 -14.40 -29.25
C ARG A 30 10.73 -15.47 -28.26
N ARG A 31 12.03 -15.61 -28.01
CA ARG A 31 12.58 -16.54 -27.01
C ARG A 31 12.39 -16.05 -25.58
N HIS A 32 12.65 -14.77 -25.31
CA HIS A 32 12.56 -14.21 -23.95
C HIS A 32 11.13 -13.81 -23.55
N PHE A 33 10.30 -13.43 -24.52
CA PHE A 33 8.94 -12.95 -24.31
C PHE A 33 7.94 -13.77 -25.14
N ALA A 34 8.03 -15.09 -25.03
CA ALA A 34 7.24 -16.02 -25.84
C ALA A 34 5.73 -15.80 -25.70
N ASP A 35 5.27 -15.50 -24.49
CA ASP A 35 3.84 -15.29 -24.22
C ASP A 35 3.34 -13.97 -24.80
N LEU A 36 4.11 -12.89 -24.67
CA LEU A 36 3.80 -11.60 -25.30
C LEU A 36 3.82 -11.70 -26.83
N ALA A 37 4.76 -12.45 -27.40
CA ALA A 37 4.82 -12.67 -28.84
C ALA A 37 3.58 -13.45 -29.36
N LYS A 38 3.06 -14.41 -28.58
CA LYS A 38 1.82 -15.13 -28.87
C LYS A 38 0.61 -14.19 -28.80
N GLU A 39 0.51 -13.39 -27.75
CA GLU A 39 -0.57 -12.42 -27.54
C GLU A 39 -0.67 -11.40 -28.68
N ILE A 40 0.47 -10.79 -29.06
CA ILE A 40 0.54 -9.83 -30.17
C ILE A 40 0.18 -10.50 -31.51
N SER A 41 0.58 -11.75 -31.72
CA SER A 41 0.25 -12.50 -32.93
C SER A 41 -1.23 -12.87 -32.98
N ALA A 42 -1.81 -13.30 -31.86
CA ALA A 42 -3.21 -13.67 -31.72
C ALA A 42 -4.15 -12.47 -31.90
N ALA A 43 -3.82 -11.32 -31.29
CA ALA A 43 -4.57 -10.07 -31.44
C ALA A 43 -4.53 -9.52 -32.88
N ARG A 44 -3.51 -9.89 -33.66
CA ARG A 44 -3.42 -9.57 -35.09
C ARG A 44 -4.23 -10.54 -35.96
N SER A 45 -4.22 -11.83 -35.64
CA SER A 45 -4.90 -12.87 -36.44
C SER A 45 -6.42 -12.90 -36.23
N ASN A 46 -6.92 -12.49 -35.06
CA ASN A 46 -8.36 -12.47 -34.77
C ASN A 46 -8.80 -11.07 -34.29
N PRO A 47 -9.34 -10.22 -35.18
CA PRO A 47 -9.73 -8.85 -34.84
C PRO A 47 -10.98 -8.76 -33.94
N GLU A 48 -11.88 -9.74 -34.00
CA GLU A 48 -13.13 -9.77 -33.22
C GLU A 48 -12.89 -10.19 -31.77
N SER A 49 -11.95 -11.12 -31.54
CA SER A 49 -11.60 -11.58 -30.18
C SER A 49 -10.88 -10.52 -29.35
N ALA A 50 -10.22 -9.54 -29.98
CA ALA A 50 -9.53 -8.47 -29.26
C ALA A 50 -10.53 -7.45 -28.66
N ALA A 51 -11.67 -7.20 -29.32
CA ALA A 51 -12.71 -6.32 -28.79
C ALA A 51 -13.44 -6.92 -27.59
N ALA A 52 -13.57 -8.25 -27.54
CA ALA A 52 -14.13 -8.98 -26.39
C ALA A 52 -13.13 -9.16 -25.23
N ALA A 53 -11.81 -9.10 -25.49
CA ALA A 53 -10.78 -9.21 -24.46
C ALA A 53 -10.62 -7.93 -23.61
N GLU A 54 -11.08 -6.78 -24.10
CA GLU A 54 -11.10 -5.49 -23.38
C GLU A 54 -12.07 -5.45 -22.20
N GLU A 55 -12.96 -6.45 -22.07
CA GLU A 55 -13.93 -6.54 -20.98
C GLU A 55 -13.32 -7.06 -19.66
N HIS A 56 -12.15 -7.69 -19.74
CA HIS A 56 -11.43 -8.16 -18.56
C HIS A 56 -10.34 -7.17 -18.14
N PRO A 57 -10.36 -6.67 -16.89
CA PRO A 57 -9.33 -5.76 -16.42
C PRO A 57 -7.96 -6.46 -16.51
N SER A 58 -7.03 -5.82 -17.21
CA SER A 58 -5.65 -6.28 -17.35
C SER A 58 -5.06 -6.73 -16.01
N PRO A 59 -4.25 -7.81 -15.96
CA PRO A 59 -3.56 -8.24 -14.74
C PRO A 59 -2.85 -7.09 -14.01
N TYR A 60 -2.32 -6.12 -14.77
CA TYR A 60 -1.71 -4.92 -14.22
C TYR A 60 -2.72 -4.00 -13.51
N ALA A 61 -3.92 -3.81 -14.08
CA ALA A 61 -4.98 -3.02 -13.47
C ALA A 61 -5.46 -3.65 -12.15
N ILE A 62 -5.58 -4.98 -12.11
CA ILE A 62 -5.91 -5.73 -10.88
C ILE A 62 -4.82 -5.53 -9.83
N LEU A 63 -3.55 -5.64 -10.21
CA LEU A 63 -2.43 -5.45 -9.30
C LEU A 63 -2.35 -4.01 -8.79
N ALA A 64 -2.60 -3.02 -9.64
CA ALA A 64 -2.64 -1.61 -9.27
C ALA A 64 -3.77 -1.32 -8.26
N ALA A 65 -4.97 -1.85 -8.51
CA ALA A 65 -6.11 -1.74 -7.60
C ALA A 65 -5.82 -2.38 -6.23
N ARG A 66 -5.21 -3.58 -6.22
CA ARG A 66 -4.80 -4.27 -4.99
C ARG A 66 -3.74 -3.48 -4.22
N ASN A 67 -2.73 -2.95 -4.90
CA ASN A 67 -1.71 -2.11 -4.27
C ASN A 67 -2.29 -0.81 -3.71
N ALA A 68 -3.22 -0.18 -4.42
CA ALA A 68 -3.92 1.01 -3.92
C ALA A 68 -4.71 0.70 -2.65
N LYS A 69 -5.41 -0.44 -2.61
CA LYS A 69 -6.09 -0.93 -1.40
C LYS A 69 -5.11 -1.16 -0.25
N LEU A 70 -3.99 -1.84 -0.51
CA LEU A 70 -2.97 -2.13 0.49
C LEU A 70 -2.33 -0.85 1.07
N ARG A 71 -2.09 0.16 0.24
CA ARG A 71 -1.57 1.47 0.70
C ARG A 71 -2.57 2.20 1.60
N ARG A 72 -3.86 2.15 1.28
CA ARG A 72 -4.92 2.74 2.11
C ARG A 72 -5.02 2.05 3.47
N THR A 73 -5.02 0.72 3.49
CA THR A 73 -5.09 -0.03 4.75
C THR A 73 -3.84 0.16 5.59
N ASN A 74 -2.65 0.15 4.98
CA ASN A 74 -1.40 0.39 5.67
C ASN A 74 -1.39 1.78 6.34
N ARG A 75 -1.81 2.84 5.62
CA ARG A 75 -1.94 4.19 6.19
C ARG A 75 -2.87 4.22 7.41
N SER A 76 -4.06 3.63 7.29
CA SER A 76 -5.03 3.58 8.38
C SER A 76 -4.49 2.81 9.60
N LEU A 77 -3.77 1.71 9.39
CA LEU A 77 -3.13 0.95 10.47
C LEU A 77 -2.01 1.76 11.13
N THR A 78 -1.17 2.45 10.36
CA THR A 78 -0.13 3.33 10.90
C THR A 78 -0.72 4.46 11.76
N GLU A 79 -1.81 5.08 11.33
CA GLU A 79 -2.52 6.10 12.11
C GLU A 79 -3.06 5.53 13.43
N LYS A 80 -3.68 4.35 13.39
CA LYS A 80 -4.15 3.66 14.61
C LYS A 80 -3.03 3.32 15.58
N LEU A 81 -1.89 2.85 15.07
CA LEU A 81 -0.72 2.54 15.89
C LEU A 81 -0.15 3.78 16.56
N ARG A 82 -0.06 4.91 15.84
CA ARG A 82 0.39 6.19 16.41
C ARG A 82 -0.56 6.66 17.50
N PHE A 83 -1.86 6.58 17.26
CA PHE A 83 -2.87 6.95 18.26
C PHE A 83 -2.78 6.06 19.50
N ALA A 84 -2.71 4.73 19.33
CA ALA A 84 -2.57 3.80 20.45
C ALA A 84 -1.28 4.04 21.26
N ALA A 85 -0.16 4.33 20.58
CA ALA A 85 1.09 4.67 21.25
C ALA A 85 0.96 5.94 22.10
N ALA A 86 0.33 6.99 21.58
CA ALA A 86 0.08 8.22 22.32
C ALA A 86 -0.80 7.98 23.56
N GLN A 87 -1.84 7.16 23.43
CA GLN A 87 -2.70 6.79 24.56
C GLN A 87 -1.95 6.01 25.64
N ILE A 88 -1.08 5.07 25.26
CA ILE A 88 -0.25 4.32 26.21
C ILE A 88 0.71 5.26 26.96
N GLN A 89 1.35 6.20 26.24
CA GLN A 89 2.24 7.18 26.86
C GLN A 89 1.50 8.08 27.85
N HIS A 90 0.31 8.56 27.46
CA HIS A 90 -0.52 9.37 28.33
C HIS A 90 -0.92 8.62 29.61
N LEU A 91 -1.42 7.38 29.47
CA LEU A 91 -1.77 6.53 30.59
C LEU A 91 -0.56 6.22 31.48
N ALA A 92 0.64 6.04 30.91
CA ALA A 92 1.85 5.80 31.69
C ALA A 92 2.21 7.00 32.57
N VAL A 93 2.10 8.22 32.04
CA VAL A 93 2.32 9.46 32.80
C VAL A 93 1.29 9.59 33.93
N ASP A 94 0.01 9.35 33.64
CA ASP A 94 -1.04 9.43 34.65
C ASP A 94 -0.87 8.36 35.74
N ASN A 95 -0.49 7.14 35.36
CA ASN A 95 -0.22 6.07 36.33
C ASN A 95 0.96 6.43 37.25
N ALA A 96 2.03 7.03 36.70
CA ALA A 96 3.16 7.50 37.50
C ALA A 96 2.75 8.58 38.51
N ARG A 97 1.95 9.56 38.07
CA ARG A 97 1.41 10.62 38.95
C ARG A 97 0.49 10.07 40.04
N LEU A 98 -0.38 9.13 39.69
CA LEU A 98 -1.26 8.48 40.66
C LEU A 98 -0.44 7.72 41.70
N ARG A 99 0.61 7.01 41.30
CA ARG A 99 1.51 6.32 42.23
C ARG A 99 2.19 7.29 43.18
N GLU A 100 2.72 8.41 42.68
CA GLU A 100 3.31 9.46 43.51
C GLU A 100 2.29 10.02 44.52
N ALA A 101 1.09 10.37 44.07
CA ALA A 101 0.02 10.85 44.95
C ALA A 101 -0.41 9.81 46.00
N PHE A 102 -0.42 8.52 45.64
CA PHE A 102 -0.67 7.42 46.57
C PHE A 102 0.45 7.28 47.59
N GLU A 103 1.71 7.34 47.18
CA GLU A 103 2.86 7.29 48.09
C GLU A 103 2.85 8.48 49.06
N ASP A 104 2.57 9.68 48.57
CA ASP A 104 2.49 10.89 49.39
C ASP A 104 1.33 10.84 50.39
N SER A 105 0.16 10.36 49.97
CA SER A 105 -0.99 10.17 50.87
C SER A 105 -0.78 9.03 51.86
N THR A 106 -0.04 7.98 51.50
CA THR A 106 0.31 6.87 52.41
C THR A 106 1.40 7.28 53.41
N LYS A 107 2.28 8.22 53.07
CA LYS A 107 3.23 8.86 54.00
C LYS A 107 2.54 9.80 55.00
N VAL A 108 1.24 10.07 54.87
CA VAL A 108 0.46 10.76 55.90
C VAL A 108 0.15 9.79 57.05
N THR A 109 0.91 9.92 58.13
CA THR A 109 0.67 9.21 59.38
C THR A 109 -0.50 9.88 60.11
N ARG A 110 -1.62 9.16 60.30
CA ARG A 110 -2.67 9.59 61.23
C ARG A 110 -2.29 9.18 62.65
N ILE A 111 -1.88 10.15 63.45
CA ILE A 111 -1.76 10.02 64.91
C ILE A 111 -3.02 10.61 65.53
N ASP A 112 -4.02 9.77 65.79
CA ASP A 112 -5.08 10.09 66.78
C ASP A 112 -4.86 9.21 68.02
N ARG A 113 -3.92 9.68 68.84
CA ARG A 113 -3.87 9.62 70.31
C ARG A 113 -4.65 8.48 71.00
N THR A 114 -4.03 7.32 71.14
CA THR A 114 -4.23 6.54 72.38
C THR A 114 -3.50 7.29 73.51
N GLY A 115 -4.24 7.77 74.51
CA GLY A 115 -3.64 8.25 75.75
C GLY A 115 -4.28 9.49 76.38
N ARG A 116 -5.41 9.28 77.07
CA ARG A 116 -5.59 9.91 78.38
C ARG A 116 -6.16 8.84 79.33
N PRO A 117 -5.39 8.38 80.35
CA PRO A 117 -5.97 7.65 81.45
C PRO A 117 -6.79 8.64 82.29
N GLY A 118 -8.11 8.44 82.30
CA GLY A 118 -9.00 9.11 83.23
C GLY A 118 -8.94 8.38 84.56
N HIS A 119 -8.35 9.04 85.56
CA HIS A 119 -8.61 8.82 86.98
C HIS A 119 -10.08 9.07 87.31
#